data_AF-A0A2Z4RR64-F1
#
_entry.id   AF-A0A2Z4RR64-F1
#
_cell.length_a   1.000
_cell.length_b   1.000
_cell.length_c   1.000
_cell.angle_alpha   90.00
_cell.angle_beta   90.00
_cell.angle_gamma   90.00
#
_symmetry.space_group_name_H-M   'P 1'
#
loop_
_entity.id
_entity.type
_entity.pdbx_description
1 polymer ?
#
loop_
_entity_poly.entity_id
_entity_poly.type
_entity_poly.pdbx_seq_one_letter_code
_entity_poly.pdbx_strand_id
1 'polypeptide(L)'
;MRLKIKGEITPEQLVKAFEMATKALEADVPGGKFYGANLYLVPYDPDGERLSALDERGSPAILTVPAQPGTNVKPALSAKAQQRRDAALEAKLQREAQVAERDRKEVAEYKRQRQIQAVQLAKAQTAFNALNELTSKLLASEPEDLIDGLNEAIRTSWHGQEPKEPHGPRKGELKPVPEFSIVDGKLSLFTASWKNPRLLFNPIGTLNLNLSTLAPIWTHSAWMIAIDGFLNVMEHLNGSLPEEIFGEHLPQRKPAD
;
A
#
# COMPACT_ATOMS: atom_id res chain seq x y z
N MET A 1 -31.33 -12.00 -28.33
CA MET A 1 -32.22 -13.10 -27.91
C MET A 1 -31.51 -14.43 -28.14
N ARG A 2 -31.69 -15.44 -27.27
CA ARG A 2 -31.12 -16.78 -27.45
C ARG A 2 -32.25 -17.81 -27.56
N LEU A 3 -32.31 -18.54 -28.67
CA LEU A 3 -33.28 -19.62 -28.87
C LEU A 3 -32.60 -20.96 -28.61
N LYS A 4 -33.28 -21.85 -27.88
CA LYS A 4 -32.80 -23.21 -27.58
C LYS A 4 -33.91 -24.19 -27.93
N ILE A 5 -33.68 -25.00 -28.97
CA ILE A 5 -34.55 -26.10 -29.37
C ILE A 5 -33.95 -27.38 -28.76
N LYS A 6 -34.80 -28.24 -28.18
CA LYS A 6 -34.38 -29.53 -27.61
C LYS A 6 -34.78 -30.64 -28.59
N GLY A 7 -33.89 -31.58 -28.84
CA GLY A 7 -34.11 -32.70 -29.78
C GLY A 7 -33.58 -32.41 -31.18
N GLU A 8 -33.92 -33.30 -32.11
CA GLU A 8 -33.54 -33.20 -33.52
C GLU A 8 -34.10 -31.91 -34.15
N ILE A 9 -33.25 -31.20 -34.90
CA ILE A 9 -33.64 -29.99 -35.62
C ILE A 9 -34.20 -30.34 -36.99
N THR A 10 -35.49 -30.06 -37.21
CA THR A 10 -36.14 -30.13 -38.53
C THR A 10 -36.50 -28.74 -39.05
N PRO A 11 -36.75 -28.57 -40.37
CA PRO A 11 -37.21 -27.29 -40.93
C PRO A 11 -38.44 -26.74 -40.22
N GLU A 12 -39.41 -27.59 -39.90
CA GLU A 12 -40.67 -27.22 -39.25
C GLU A 12 -40.43 -26.72 -37.82
N GLN A 13 -39.50 -27.34 -37.10
CA GLN A 13 -39.12 -26.88 -35.76
C GLN A 13 -38.41 -25.53 -35.77
N LEU A 14 -37.54 -25.29 -36.76
CA LEU A 14 -36.87 -23.99 -36.92
C LEU A 14 -37.87 -22.87 -37.24
N VAL A 15 -38.82 -23.13 -38.15
CA VAL A 15 -39.90 -22.20 -38.48
C VAL A 15 -40.72 -21.87 -37.23
N LYS A 16 -41.17 -22.89 -36.49
CA LYS A 16 -41.93 -22.71 -35.25
C LYS A 16 -41.15 -21.92 -34.19
N ALA A 17 -39.87 -22.22 -34.00
CA ALA A 17 -39.03 -21.51 -33.04
C ALA A 17 -38.85 -20.03 -33.43
N PHE A 18 -38.69 -19.74 -34.72
CA PHE A 18 -38.59 -18.37 -35.22
C PHE A 18 -39.91 -17.59 -35.10
N GLU A 19 -41.05 -18.24 -35.36
CA GLU A 19 -42.37 -17.65 -35.11
C GLU A 19 -42.56 -17.28 -33.63
N MET A 20 -42.16 -18.16 -32.71
CA MET A 20 -42.21 -17.87 -31.28
C MET A 20 -41.32 -16.69 -30.90
N ALA A 21 -40.11 -16.61 -31.48
CA ALA A 21 -39.19 -15.49 -31.25
C ALA A 21 -39.76 -14.16 -31.76
N THR A 22 -40.37 -14.18 -32.94
CA THR A 22 -41.00 -13.01 -33.56
C THR A 22 -42.19 -12.53 -32.72
N LYS A 23 -43.05 -13.44 -32.24
CA LYS A 23 -44.16 -13.09 -31.34
C LYS A 23 -43.67 -12.46 -30.04
N ALA A 24 -42.60 -12.98 -29.46
CA ALA A 24 -42.00 -12.43 -28.25
C ALA A 24 -41.40 -11.03 -28.49
N LEU A 25 -40.71 -10.83 -29.62
CA LEU A 25 -40.17 -9.51 -29.96
C LEU A 25 -41.29 -8.49 -30.20
N GLU A 26 -42.35 -8.86 -30.90
CA GLU A 26 -43.48 -7.98 -31.18
C GLU A 26 -44.21 -7.53 -29.91
N ALA A 27 -44.26 -8.38 -28.89
CA ALA A 27 -44.85 -8.04 -27.60
C ALA A 27 -44.06 -6.96 -26.84
N ASP A 28 -42.72 -6.98 -26.93
CA ASP A 28 -41.85 -6.01 -26.24
C ASP A 28 -41.59 -4.76 -27.09
N VAL A 29 -41.44 -4.93 -28.40
CA VAL A 29 -41.08 -3.89 -29.38
C VAL A 29 -41.93 -4.07 -30.64
N PRO A 30 -43.15 -3.49 -30.69
CA PRO A 30 -44.00 -3.58 -31.86
C PRO A 30 -43.30 -3.09 -33.14
N GLY A 31 -43.37 -3.88 -34.21
CA GLY A 31 -42.68 -3.63 -35.48
C GLY A 31 -41.17 -3.96 -35.47
N GLY A 32 -40.65 -4.55 -34.39
CA GLY A 32 -39.27 -5.00 -34.28
C GLY A 32 -38.95 -6.12 -35.27
N LYS A 33 -37.72 -6.12 -35.80
CA LYS A 33 -37.24 -7.15 -36.75
C LYS A 33 -35.89 -7.70 -36.30
N PHE A 34 -35.70 -9.00 -36.51
CA PHE A 34 -34.39 -9.64 -36.37
C PHE A 34 -33.57 -9.44 -37.65
N TYR A 35 -32.28 -9.13 -37.49
CA TYR A 35 -31.34 -8.95 -38.58
C TYR A 35 -30.15 -9.86 -38.37
N GLY A 36 -29.96 -10.80 -39.29
CA GLY A 36 -28.93 -11.84 -39.22
C GLY A 36 -29.20 -12.90 -38.16
N ALA A 37 -28.63 -14.08 -38.35
CA ALA A 37 -28.65 -15.18 -37.39
C ALA A 37 -27.44 -16.09 -37.62
N ASN A 38 -26.83 -16.58 -36.53
CA ASN A 38 -25.84 -17.65 -36.58
C ASN A 38 -26.51 -18.94 -36.09
N LEU A 39 -26.52 -19.96 -36.94
CA LEU A 39 -26.98 -21.30 -36.58
C LEU A 39 -25.77 -22.20 -36.41
N TYR A 40 -25.64 -22.80 -35.23
CA TYR A 40 -24.61 -23.79 -34.93
C TYR A 40 -25.27 -25.15 -34.93
N LEU A 41 -25.01 -25.95 -35.96
CA LEU A 41 -25.53 -27.30 -36.11
C LEU A 41 -24.45 -28.31 -35.71
N VAL A 42 -24.82 -29.28 -34.89
CA VAL A 42 -23.93 -30.35 -34.44
C VAL A 42 -24.53 -31.67 -34.90
N PRO A 43 -23.97 -32.32 -35.93
CA PRO A 43 -24.48 -33.60 -36.38
C PRO A 43 -24.03 -34.71 -35.42
N TYR A 44 -24.92 -35.68 -35.23
CA TYR A 44 -24.69 -36.90 -34.45
C TYR A 44 -25.05 -38.11 -35.31
N ASP A 45 -24.37 -39.23 -35.11
CA ASP A 45 -24.73 -40.50 -35.74
C ASP A 45 -25.86 -41.22 -34.95
N PRO A 46 -26.41 -42.33 -35.47
CA PRO A 46 -27.46 -43.08 -34.78
C PRO A 46 -27.05 -43.64 -33.40
N ASP A 47 -25.75 -43.79 -33.15
CA ASP A 47 -25.20 -44.28 -31.89
C ASP A 47 -24.96 -43.12 -30.89
N GLY A 48 -25.17 -41.88 -31.32
CA GLY A 48 -25.08 -40.67 -30.49
C GLY A 48 -23.68 -40.03 -30.45
N GLU A 49 -22.75 -40.48 -31.30
CA GLU A 49 -21.42 -39.91 -31.41
C GLU A 49 -21.43 -38.68 -32.34
N ARG A 50 -20.59 -37.70 -32.00
CA ARG A 50 -20.55 -36.43 -32.73
C ARG A 50 -19.82 -36.60 -34.05
N LEU A 51 -20.48 -36.21 -35.14
CA LEU A 51 -19.89 -36.18 -36.46
C LEU A 51 -19.19 -34.83 -36.74
N SER A 52 -18.11 -34.88 -37.52
CA SER A 52 -17.40 -33.68 -38.00
C SER A 52 -17.86 -33.35 -39.42
N ALA A 53 -18.69 -32.32 -39.57
CA ALA A 53 -19.01 -31.74 -40.87
C ALA A 53 -17.91 -30.77 -41.30
N LEU A 54 -16.96 -31.26 -42.11
CA LEU A 54 -15.83 -30.49 -42.63
C LEU A 54 -16.05 -30.09 -44.09
N ASP A 55 -15.48 -28.95 -44.50
CA ASP A 55 -15.40 -28.54 -45.89
C ASP A 55 -14.24 -29.24 -46.65
N GLU A 56 -14.10 -28.95 -47.95
CA GLU A 56 -13.04 -29.50 -48.81
C GLU A 56 -11.61 -29.20 -48.32
N ARG A 57 -11.44 -28.29 -47.35
CA ARG A 57 -10.16 -27.86 -46.78
C ARG A 57 -9.95 -28.40 -45.36
N GLY A 58 -10.83 -29.27 -44.87
CA GLY A 58 -10.75 -29.85 -43.54
C GLY A 58 -11.13 -28.90 -42.39
N SER A 59 -11.75 -27.76 -42.68
CA SER A 59 -12.28 -26.82 -41.68
C SER A 59 -13.78 -27.07 -41.43
N PRO A 60 -14.36 -26.67 -40.28
CA PRO A 60 -15.80 -26.81 -40.06
C PRO A 60 -16.60 -26.15 -41.20
N ALA A 61 -17.54 -26.88 -41.78
CA ALA A 61 -18.32 -26.38 -42.92
C ALA A 61 -19.15 -25.14 -42.53
N ILE A 62 -18.85 -24.00 -43.15
CA ILE A 62 -19.62 -22.75 -42.97
C ILE A 62 -20.51 -22.56 -44.20
N LEU A 63 -21.81 -22.78 -44.03
CA LEU A 63 -22.81 -22.46 -45.05
C LEU A 63 -23.32 -21.04 -44.83
N THR A 64 -23.03 -20.15 -45.78
CA THR A 64 -23.55 -18.77 -45.76
C THR A 64 -24.71 -18.66 -46.74
N VAL A 65 -25.90 -18.37 -46.22
CA VAL A 65 -27.07 -18.03 -47.06
C VAL A 65 -27.08 -16.51 -47.23
N PRO A 66 -26.71 -15.97 -48.40
CA PRO A 66 -26.66 -14.52 -48.58
C PRO A 66 -28.07 -13.93 -48.56
N ALA A 67 -28.17 -12.70 -48.07
CA ALA A 67 -29.41 -11.94 -48.16
C ALA A 67 -29.75 -11.68 -49.64
N GLN A 68 -31.03 -11.72 -50.00
CA GLN A 68 -31.45 -11.45 -51.39
C GLN A 68 -31.04 -10.01 -51.79
N PRO A 69 -30.62 -9.78 -53.05
CA PRO A 69 -30.26 -8.44 -53.51
C PRO A 69 -31.39 -7.42 -53.22
N GLY A 70 -31.05 -6.30 -52.58
CA GLY A 70 -32.00 -5.27 -52.16
C GLY A 70 -32.57 -5.41 -50.74
N THR A 71 -32.22 -6.47 -49.99
CA THR A 71 -32.61 -6.61 -48.58
C THR A 71 -31.64 -5.91 -47.63
N ASN A 72 -32.17 -5.11 -46.69
CA ASN A 72 -31.38 -4.40 -45.69
C ASN A 72 -30.82 -5.38 -44.64
N VAL A 73 -29.49 -5.54 -44.59
CA VAL A 73 -28.79 -6.48 -43.69
C VAL A 73 -28.73 -5.98 -42.23
N LYS A 74 -28.85 -4.67 -42.03
CA LYS A 74 -29.07 -4.02 -40.73
C LYS A 74 -29.64 -2.62 -40.98
N PRO A 75 -30.66 -2.16 -40.26
CA PRO A 75 -31.19 -0.82 -40.47
C PRO A 75 -30.12 0.21 -40.08
N ALA A 76 -29.94 1.23 -40.91
CA ALA A 76 -29.09 2.36 -40.57
C ALA A 76 -29.57 2.96 -39.23
N LEU A 77 -28.62 3.29 -38.35
CA LEU A 77 -28.94 3.99 -37.11
C LEU A 77 -29.66 5.29 -37.47
N SER A 78 -30.75 5.61 -36.76
CA SER A 78 -31.37 6.92 -36.91
C SER A 78 -30.37 8.01 -36.50
N ALA A 79 -30.50 9.22 -37.05
CA ALA A 79 -29.62 10.35 -36.71
C ALA A 79 -29.54 10.59 -35.18
N LYS A 80 -30.65 10.43 -34.47
CA LYS A 80 -30.71 10.51 -32.99
C LYS A 80 -29.93 9.38 -32.30
N ALA A 81 -29.96 8.16 -32.84
CA ALA A 81 -29.21 7.04 -32.29
C ALA A 81 -27.69 7.17 -32.53
N GLN A 82 -27.30 7.71 -33.69
CA GLN A 82 -25.90 8.00 -33.99
C GLN A 82 -25.35 9.09 -33.05
N GLN A 83 -26.08 10.20 -32.87
CA GLN A 83 -25.70 11.27 -31.93
C GLN A 83 -25.52 10.75 -30.48
N ARG A 84 -26.40 9.88 -30.00
CA ARG A 84 -26.27 9.27 -28.66
C ARG A 84 -25.02 8.40 -28.53
N ARG A 85 -24.66 7.67 -29.59
CA ARG A 85 -23.46 6.82 -29.61
C ARG A 85 -22.20 7.67 -29.57
N ASP A 86 -22.16 8.73 -30.37
CA ASP A 86 -20.99 9.61 -30.45
C ASP A 86 -20.80 10.36 -29.14
N ALA A 87 -21.87 10.91 -28.55
CA ALA A 87 -21.83 11.53 -27.22
C ALA A 87 -21.41 10.55 -26.12
N ALA A 88 -21.83 9.28 -26.18
CA ALA A 88 -21.41 8.26 -25.22
C ALA A 88 -19.93 7.90 -25.37
N LEU A 89 -19.40 7.88 -26.60
CA LEU A 89 -18.00 7.64 -26.86
C LEU A 89 -17.12 8.80 -26.35
N GLU A 90 -17.51 10.04 -26.64
CA GLU A 90 -16.83 11.23 -26.13
C GLU A 90 -16.84 11.28 -24.61
N ALA A 91 -17.99 11.02 -23.98
CA ALA A 91 -18.11 10.96 -22.53
C ALA A 91 -17.22 9.85 -21.94
N LYS A 92 -17.08 8.70 -22.62
CA LYS A 92 -16.18 7.62 -22.20
C LYS A 92 -14.72 8.07 -22.28
N LEU A 93 -14.29 8.67 -23.39
CA LEU A 93 -12.92 9.16 -23.58
C LEU A 93 -12.56 10.23 -22.55
N GLN A 94 -13.48 11.14 -22.25
CA GLN A 94 -13.29 12.16 -21.21
C GLN A 94 -13.11 11.53 -19.83
N ARG A 95 -13.92 10.53 -19.48
CA ARG A 95 -13.77 9.80 -18.21
C ARG A 95 -12.44 9.06 -18.12
N GLU A 96 -12.03 8.38 -19.18
CA GLU A 96 -10.73 7.68 -19.23
C GLU A 96 -9.56 8.66 -19.08
N ALA A 97 -9.62 9.82 -19.72
CA ALA A 97 -8.61 10.87 -19.58
C ALA A 97 -8.54 11.41 -18.14
N GLN A 98 -9.68 11.66 -17.49
CA GLN A 98 -9.73 12.13 -16.10
C GLN A 98 -9.17 11.11 -15.11
N VAL A 99 -9.50 9.82 -15.29
CA VAL A 99 -8.94 8.73 -14.47
C VAL A 99 -7.43 8.65 -14.68
N ALA A 100 -6.97 8.65 -15.93
CA ALA A 100 -5.54 8.61 -16.24
C ALA A 100 -4.77 9.82 -15.66
N GLU A 101 -5.37 11.01 -15.65
CA GLU A 101 -4.76 12.19 -15.04
C GLU A 101 -4.68 12.08 -13.52
N ARG A 102 -5.76 11.61 -12.88
CA ARG A 102 -5.78 11.36 -11.43
C ARG A 102 -4.72 10.33 -11.02
N ASP A 103 -4.67 9.21 -11.72
CA ASP A 103 -3.72 8.13 -11.43
C ASP A 103 -2.27 8.61 -11.64
N ARG A 104 -2.01 9.46 -12.65
CA ARG A 104 -0.70 10.12 -12.83
C ARG A 104 -0.34 11.02 -11.64
N LYS A 105 -1.28 11.80 -11.13
CA LYS A 105 -1.06 12.67 -9.95
C LYS A 105 -0.76 11.83 -8.71
N GLU A 106 -1.55 10.79 -8.46
CA GLU A 106 -1.37 9.90 -7.32
C GLU A 106 -0.01 9.18 -7.36
N VAL A 107 0.40 8.67 -8.52
CA VAL A 107 1.73 8.06 -8.68
C VAL A 107 2.86 9.08 -8.47
N ALA A 108 2.68 10.32 -8.94
CA ALA A 108 3.66 11.38 -8.74
C ALA A 108 3.78 11.79 -7.27
N GLU A 109 2.65 11.93 -6.56
CA GLU A 109 2.62 12.22 -5.13
C GLU A 109 3.25 11.10 -4.31
N TYR A 110 2.91 9.84 -4.59
CA TYR A 110 3.52 8.68 -3.95
C TYR A 110 5.03 8.64 -4.14
N LYS A 111 5.52 8.89 -5.38
CA LYS A 111 6.96 8.97 -5.65
C LYS A 111 7.63 10.10 -4.88
N ARG A 112 6.99 11.28 -4.81
CA ARG A 112 7.50 12.42 -4.06
C ARG A 112 7.59 12.12 -2.56
N GLN A 113 6.55 11.53 -1.97
CA GLN A 113 6.55 11.12 -0.56
C GLN A 113 7.66 10.11 -0.28
N ARG A 114 7.85 9.11 -1.15
CA ARG A 114 8.91 8.12 -1.00
C ARG A 114 10.31 8.74 -1.10
N GLN A 115 10.51 9.73 -1.97
CA GLN A 115 11.76 10.48 -2.04
C GLN A 115 12.03 11.27 -0.76
N ILE A 116 11.02 11.93 -0.20
CA ILE A 116 11.14 12.67 1.07
C ILE A 116 11.51 11.70 2.20
N GLN A 117 10.80 10.57 2.33
CA GLN A 117 11.10 9.54 3.33
C GLN A 117 12.50 8.96 3.16
N ALA A 118 12.95 8.71 1.93
CA ALA A 118 14.30 8.21 1.67
C ALA A 118 15.39 9.22 2.11
N VAL A 119 15.18 10.51 1.85
CA VAL A 119 16.11 11.57 2.29
C VAL A 119 16.12 11.67 3.82
N GLN A 120 14.96 11.61 4.48
CA GLN A 120 14.86 11.63 5.94
C GLN A 120 15.55 10.42 6.57
N LEU A 121 15.29 9.22 6.03
CA LEU A 121 15.91 7.98 6.50
C LEU A 121 17.43 8.01 6.35
N ALA A 122 17.93 8.53 5.22
CA ALA A 122 19.37 8.68 5.00
C ALA A 122 20.00 9.60 6.05
N LYS A 123 19.38 10.75 6.34
CA LYS A 123 19.85 11.66 7.40
C LYS A 123 19.83 11.01 8.79
N ALA A 124 18.73 10.34 9.14
CA ALA A 124 18.61 9.62 10.41
C ALA A 124 19.65 8.50 10.55
N GLN A 125 19.95 7.79 9.47
CA GLN A 125 20.98 6.76 9.44
C GLN A 125 22.39 7.34 9.64
N THR A 126 22.70 8.46 8.98
CA THR A 126 23.99 9.15 9.17
C THR A 126 24.15 9.60 10.62
N ALA A 127 23.12 10.24 11.19
CA ALA A 127 23.13 10.68 12.59
C ALA A 127 23.25 9.51 13.57
N PHE A 128 22.53 8.41 13.33
CA PHE A 128 22.64 7.19 14.13
C PHE A 128 24.07 6.65 14.14
N ASN A 129 24.70 6.59 12.97
CA ASN A 129 26.06 6.08 12.85
C ASN A 129 27.06 7.01 13.55
N ALA A 130 26.93 8.33 13.36
CA ALA A 130 27.78 9.31 14.04
C ALA A 130 27.65 9.22 15.57
N LEU A 131 26.43 9.05 16.10
CA LEU A 131 26.19 8.85 17.52
C LEU A 131 26.83 7.56 18.05
N ASN A 132 26.74 6.46 17.30
CA ASN A 132 27.33 5.18 17.69
C ASN A 132 28.86 5.24 17.70
N GLU A 133 29.46 5.88 16.68
CA GLU A 133 30.90 6.06 16.57
C GLU A 133 31.42 6.95 17.70
N LEU A 134 30.74 8.08 17.96
CA LEU A 134 31.08 8.98 19.04
C LEU A 134 30.96 8.29 20.40
N THR A 135 29.86 7.56 20.65
CA THR A 135 29.69 6.80 21.90
C THR A 135 30.80 5.76 22.07
N SER A 136 31.14 5.02 21.01
CA SER A 136 32.20 4.01 21.05
C SER A 136 33.56 4.63 21.34
N LYS A 137 33.86 5.80 20.75
CA LYS A 137 35.07 6.57 21.02
C LYS A 137 35.15 7.00 22.48
N LEU A 138 34.07 7.60 23.01
CA LEU A 138 34.02 8.09 24.39
C LEU A 138 34.10 6.95 25.41
N LEU A 139 33.48 5.79 25.15
CA LEU A 139 33.62 4.60 25.98
C LEU A 139 35.07 4.08 26.02
N ALA A 140 35.85 4.29 24.95
CA ALA A 140 37.24 3.86 24.89
C ALA A 140 38.20 4.87 25.54
N SER A 141 37.88 6.17 25.55
CA SER A 141 38.74 7.23 26.07
C SER A 141 38.40 7.67 27.49
N GLU A 142 37.12 7.94 27.77
CA GLU A 142 36.63 8.57 29.01
C GLU A 142 35.37 7.85 29.54
N PRO A 143 35.46 6.53 29.82
CA PRO A 143 34.29 5.71 30.16
C PRO A 143 33.58 6.15 31.46
N GLU A 144 34.34 6.50 32.51
CA GLU A 144 33.76 6.88 33.80
C GLU A 144 33.03 8.23 33.72
N ASP A 145 33.70 9.25 33.17
CA ASP A 145 33.11 10.59 32.99
C ASP A 145 31.87 10.56 32.08
N LEU A 146 31.88 9.72 31.04
CA LEU A 146 30.71 9.51 30.19
C LEU A 146 29.54 8.94 31.00
N ILE A 147 29.75 7.87 31.76
CA ILE A 147 28.68 7.22 32.52
C ILE A 147 28.14 8.13 33.61
N ASP A 148 29.02 8.82 34.35
CA ASP A 148 28.63 9.75 35.41
C ASP A 148 27.84 10.93 34.84
N GLY A 149 28.30 11.52 33.74
CA GLY A 149 27.59 12.59 33.05
C GLY A 149 26.21 12.16 32.54
N LEU A 150 26.11 10.98 31.90
CA LEU A 150 24.83 10.43 31.45
C LEU A 150 23.88 10.15 32.62
N ASN A 151 24.39 9.56 33.70
CA ASN A 151 23.60 9.25 34.89
C ASN A 151 23.13 10.50 35.63
N GLU A 152 23.92 11.57 35.65
CA GLU A 152 23.50 12.85 36.24
C GLU A 152 22.44 13.55 35.39
N ALA A 153 22.58 13.52 34.05
CA ALA A 153 21.60 14.08 33.13
C ALA A 153 20.22 13.38 33.26
N ILE A 154 20.21 12.04 33.32
CA ILE A 154 18.96 11.31 33.53
C ILE A 154 18.41 11.54 34.93
N ARG A 155 19.24 11.54 35.98
CA ARG A 155 18.80 11.79 37.37
C ARG A 155 18.13 13.15 37.52
N THR A 156 18.73 14.21 36.95
CA THR A 156 18.18 15.57 36.96
C THR A 156 16.80 15.62 36.31
N SER A 157 16.67 15.07 35.10
CA SER A 157 15.39 15.06 34.38
C SER A 157 14.34 14.15 35.02
N TRP A 158 14.74 13.02 35.60
CA TRP A 158 13.85 12.08 36.30
C TRP A 158 13.28 12.69 37.56
N HIS A 159 14.12 13.34 38.38
CA HIS A 159 13.64 14.05 39.58
C HIS A 159 12.77 15.25 39.23
N GLY A 160 13.10 16.00 38.18
CA GLY A 160 12.26 17.13 37.75
C GLY A 160 10.89 16.73 37.20
N GLN A 161 10.72 15.49 36.73
CA GLN A 161 9.47 15.00 36.14
C GLN A 161 8.68 14.05 37.05
N GLU A 162 9.31 13.53 38.11
CA GLU A 162 8.69 12.60 39.07
C GLU A 162 7.81 11.51 38.42
N PRO A 163 8.34 10.74 37.46
CA PRO A 163 7.54 9.78 36.71
C PRO A 163 6.95 8.72 37.63
N LYS A 164 5.66 8.41 37.47
CA LYS A 164 4.93 7.44 38.30
C LYS A 164 4.55 6.19 37.53
N GLU A 165 4.39 5.07 38.24
CA GLU A 165 3.88 3.84 37.67
C GLU A 165 2.40 4.02 37.27
N PRO A 166 2.03 3.81 35.99
CA PRO A 166 0.67 4.08 35.52
C PRO A 166 -0.32 2.97 35.88
N HIS A 167 0.19 1.74 36.07
CA HIS A 167 -0.60 0.52 36.22
C HIS A 167 0.05 -0.46 37.20
N GLY A 168 -0.72 -1.44 37.67
CA GLY A 168 -0.23 -2.53 38.51
C GLY A 168 -0.18 -2.21 40.01
N PRO A 169 0.45 -3.09 40.82
CA PRO A 169 0.44 -2.99 42.29
C PRO A 169 1.14 -1.74 42.85
N ARG A 170 2.07 -1.16 42.10
CA ARG A 170 2.83 0.05 42.47
C ARG A 170 2.25 1.32 41.85
N LYS A 171 1.03 1.29 41.32
CA LYS A 171 0.42 2.44 40.63
C LYS A 171 0.47 3.69 41.50
N GLY A 172 1.00 4.78 40.95
CA GLY A 172 1.15 6.07 41.63
C GLY A 172 2.46 6.23 42.42
N GLU A 173 3.24 5.16 42.61
CA GLU A 173 4.61 5.23 43.14
C GLU A 173 5.57 5.77 42.08
N LEU A 174 6.66 6.40 42.53
CA LEU A 174 7.72 6.90 41.66
C LEU A 174 8.43 5.73 40.97
N LYS A 175 8.65 5.88 39.66
CA LYS A 175 9.44 4.96 38.88
C LYS A 175 10.91 5.06 39.28
N PRO A 176 11.58 3.91 39.50
CA PRO A 176 13.02 3.88 39.70
C PRO A 176 13.76 4.57 38.56
N VAL A 177 14.83 5.29 38.89
CA VAL A 177 15.66 6.01 37.91
C VAL A 177 16.41 4.97 37.06
N PRO A 178 16.40 5.10 35.72
CA PRO A 178 17.25 4.31 34.85
C PRO A 178 18.72 4.62 35.11
N GLU A 179 19.58 3.61 35.02
CA GLU A 179 21.01 3.77 35.28
C GLU A 179 21.83 3.20 34.11
N PHE A 180 22.71 4.03 33.58
CA PHE A 180 23.72 3.61 32.62
C PHE A 180 24.89 2.94 33.33
N SER A 181 25.41 1.90 32.70
CA SER A 181 26.60 1.18 33.14
C SER A 181 27.40 0.70 31.94
N ILE A 182 28.59 0.15 32.18
CA ILE A 182 29.41 -0.50 31.15
C ILE A 182 29.40 -2.01 31.40
N VAL A 183 29.05 -2.77 30.36
CA VAL A 183 29.11 -4.24 30.35
C VAL A 183 29.91 -4.66 29.14
N ASP A 184 31.03 -5.36 29.36
CA ASP A 184 31.96 -5.80 28.30
C ASP A 184 32.40 -4.66 27.36
N GLY A 185 32.71 -3.49 27.92
CA GLY A 185 33.12 -2.31 27.17
C GLY A 185 32.00 -1.64 26.36
N LYS A 186 30.74 -2.05 26.55
CA LYS A 186 29.57 -1.51 25.85
C LYS A 186 28.67 -0.76 26.81
N LEU A 187 28.02 0.28 26.30
CA LEU A 187 26.99 0.99 27.03
C LEU A 187 25.82 0.06 27.32
N SER A 188 25.39 0.02 28.58
CA SER A 188 24.22 -0.71 29.01
C SER A 188 23.29 0.19 29.82
N LEU A 189 22.00 -0.10 29.77
CA LEU A 189 20.97 0.57 30.56
C LEU A 189 20.24 -0.45 31.43
N PHE A 190 20.26 -0.20 32.73
CA PHE A 190 19.47 -0.92 33.72
C PHE A 190 18.21 -0.13 34.06
N THR A 191 17.10 -0.85 34.19
CA THR A 191 15.87 -0.33 34.79
C THR A 191 15.29 -1.42 35.68
N ALA A 192 14.71 -1.06 36.82
CA ALA A 192 14.09 -2.03 37.73
C ALA A 192 12.97 -2.85 37.06
N SER A 193 12.37 -2.32 35.98
CA SER A 193 11.30 -2.98 35.24
C SER A 193 11.80 -4.06 34.26
N TRP A 194 13.10 -4.09 33.96
CA TRP A 194 13.69 -5.01 33.00
C TRP A 194 14.39 -6.17 33.73
N LYS A 195 14.15 -7.40 33.24
CA LYS A 195 14.81 -8.59 33.78
C LYS A 195 16.33 -8.57 33.60
N ASN A 196 16.80 -7.98 32.50
CA ASN A 196 18.21 -7.87 32.15
C ASN A 196 18.53 -6.45 31.71
N PRO A 197 19.75 -5.94 31.97
CA PRO A 197 20.24 -4.72 31.34
C PRO A 197 20.18 -4.82 29.82
N ARG A 198 19.84 -3.73 29.15
CA ARG A 198 19.88 -3.67 27.67
C ARG A 198 21.21 -3.10 27.22
N LEU A 199 21.80 -3.71 26.20
CA LEU A 199 22.95 -3.12 25.51
C LEU A 199 22.46 -2.06 24.53
N LEU A 200 23.17 -0.93 24.52
CA LEU A 200 22.86 0.24 23.71
C LEU A 200 24.07 0.58 22.83
N PHE A 201 23.81 1.08 21.62
CA PHE A 201 24.85 1.61 20.75
C PHE A 201 25.20 3.06 21.05
N ASN A 202 24.21 3.84 21.51
CA ASN A 202 24.33 5.24 21.92
C ASN A 202 23.24 5.55 22.95
N PRO A 203 23.36 6.64 23.75
CA PRO A 203 22.39 6.99 24.81
C PRO A 203 21.12 7.69 24.30
N ILE A 204 21.05 8.04 23.01
CA ILE A 204 19.97 8.87 22.45
C ILE A 204 18.81 8.01 21.94
N GLY A 205 19.10 7.06 21.04
CA GLY A 205 18.04 6.41 20.28
C GLY A 205 18.48 5.34 19.30
N THR A 206 17.47 4.70 18.70
CA THR A 206 17.62 3.67 17.67
C THR A 206 16.92 4.10 16.40
N LEU A 207 17.42 3.65 15.25
CA LEU A 207 16.79 3.95 13.96
C LEU A 207 15.39 3.31 13.86
N ASN A 208 14.39 4.14 13.55
CA ASN A 208 13.03 3.68 13.28
C ASN A 208 12.74 3.77 11.77
N LEU A 209 12.76 2.62 11.10
CA LEU A 209 12.55 2.53 9.65
C LEU A 209 11.14 2.97 9.21
N ASN A 210 10.15 2.84 10.09
CA ASN A 210 8.75 3.19 9.77
C ASN A 210 8.51 4.71 9.83
N LEU A 211 9.20 5.40 10.73
CA LEU A 211 9.09 6.86 10.89
C LEU A 211 10.21 7.63 10.18
N SER A 212 11.18 6.92 9.59
CA SER A 212 12.36 7.52 8.94
C SER A 212 13.15 8.47 9.85
N THR A 213 13.14 8.22 11.16
CA THR A 213 13.76 9.06 12.21
C THR A 213 14.44 8.21 13.29
N LEU A 214 15.19 8.85 14.18
CA LEU A 214 15.63 8.22 15.42
C LEU A 214 14.48 8.18 16.42
N ALA A 215 14.15 6.99 16.90
CA ALA A 215 13.27 6.81 18.04
C ALA A 215 14.10 6.85 19.33
N PRO A 216 13.63 7.53 20.39
CA PRO A 216 14.31 7.53 21.67
C PRO A 216 14.31 6.12 22.27
N ILE A 217 15.33 5.78 23.05
CA ILE A 217 15.38 4.49 23.78
C ILE A 217 14.15 4.33 24.67
N TRP A 218 13.70 5.43 25.27
CA TRP A 218 12.48 5.47 26.06
C TRP A 218 11.65 6.71 25.70
N THR A 219 10.35 6.52 25.45
CA THR A 219 9.42 7.58 25.06
C THR A 219 8.87 8.41 26.24
N HIS A 220 9.35 8.17 27.46
CA HIS A 220 8.90 8.92 28.64
C HIS A 220 9.39 10.37 28.58
N SER A 221 8.59 11.34 29.03
CA SER A 221 8.95 12.78 29.01
C SER A 221 10.29 13.07 29.66
N ALA A 222 10.53 12.50 30.85
CA ALA A 222 11.82 12.55 31.55
C ALA A 222 13.00 12.13 30.66
N TRP A 223 12.89 11.01 29.93
CA TRP A 223 13.94 10.58 29.01
C TRP A 223 14.12 11.55 27.85
N MET A 224 13.03 12.05 27.28
CA MET A 224 13.08 13.02 26.18
C MET A 224 13.77 14.32 26.59
N ILE A 225 13.63 14.75 27.85
CA ILE A 225 14.34 15.90 28.41
C ILE A 225 15.82 15.56 28.64
N ALA A 226 16.13 14.33 29.07
CA ALA A 226 17.48 13.87 29.32
C ALA A 226 18.36 13.84 28.05
N ILE A 227 17.76 13.65 26.87
CA ILE A 227 18.47 13.57 25.58
C ILE A 227 19.39 14.78 25.35
N ASP A 228 18.93 15.99 25.68
CA ASP A 228 19.77 17.19 25.51
C ASP A 228 20.93 17.20 26.52
N GLY A 229 20.69 16.71 27.74
CA GLY A 229 21.75 16.49 28.72
C GLY A 229 22.78 15.48 28.23
N PHE A 230 22.35 14.39 27.59
CA PHE A 230 23.24 13.40 27.01
C PHE A 230 24.09 13.98 25.88
N LEU A 231 23.48 14.75 24.98
CA LEU A 231 24.19 15.43 23.90
C LEU A 231 25.22 16.44 24.45
N ASN A 232 24.86 17.21 25.48
CA ASN A 232 25.79 18.15 26.12
C ASN A 232 26.99 17.44 26.78
N VAL A 233 26.77 16.28 27.42
CA VAL A 233 27.85 15.46 27.99
C VAL A 233 28.78 14.97 26.87
N MET A 234 28.20 14.40 25.81
CA MET A 234 28.99 13.92 24.67
C MET A 234 29.75 15.04 23.97
N GLU A 235 29.15 16.24 23.86
CA GLU A 235 29.80 17.44 23.33
C GLU A 235 30.98 17.87 24.21
N HIS A 236 30.78 17.92 25.52
CA HIS A 236 31.79 18.35 26.47
C HIS A 236 33.04 17.45 26.42
N LEU A 237 32.84 16.13 26.44
CA LEU A 237 33.93 15.15 26.44
C LEU A 237 34.62 15.06 25.07
N ASN A 238 33.90 15.28 23.97
CA ASN A 238 34.49 15.25 22.62
C ASN A 238 35.03 16.61 22.15
N GLY A 239 34.68 17.70 22.84
CA GLY A 239 34.95 19.10 22.47
C GLY A 239 33.93 19.71 21.50
N SER A 240 33.33 18.91 20.62
CA SER A 240 32.21 19.31 19.76
C SER A 240 31.40 18.10 19.31
N LEU A 241 30.14 18.30 18.91
CA LEU A 241 29.36 17.24 18.27
C LEU A 241 29.58 17.21 16.75
N PRO A 242 29.68 16.02 16.12
CA PRO A 242 29.63 15.88 14.68
C PRO A 242 28.39 16.56 14.08
N GLU A 243 28.56 17.31 12.98
CA GLU A 243 27.49 18.08 12.34
C GLU A 243 26.33 17.18 11.89
N GLU A 244 26.61 15.92 11.57
CA GLU A 244 25.66 14.92 11.11
C GLU A 244 24.62 14.55 12.15
N ILE A 245 24.89 14.79 13.45
CA ILE A 245 23.95 14.48 14.53
C ILE A 245 22.77 15.44 14.53
N PHE A 246 22.97 16.70 14.15
CA PHE A 246 21.95 17.75 14.26
C PHE A 246 20.88 17.66 13.16
N GLY A 247 19.62 17.89 13.52
CA GLY A 247 18.52 18.04 12.57
C GLY A 247 17.19 17.50 13.08
N GLU A 248 16.17 17.56 12.21
CA GLU A 248 14.79 17.12 12.51
C GLU A 248 14.65 15.60 12.70
N HIS A 249 15.70 14.83 12.42
CA HIS A 249 15.73 13.37 12.59
C HIS A 249 16.01 12.93 14.03
N LEU A 250 16.41 13.84 14.92
CA LEU A 250 16.53 13.57 16.35
C LEU A 250 15.13 13.41 16.99
N PRO A 251 15.02 12.65 18.10
CA PRO A 251 13.76 12.54 18.84
C PRO A 251 13.22 13.91 19.23
N GLN A 252 12.08 14.31 18.65
CA GLN A 252 11.48 15.60 18.94
C GLN A 252 10.87 15.63 20.35
N ARG A 253 11.15 16.70 21.11
CA ARG A 253 10.43 17.00 22.36
C ARG A 253 8.93 17.10 22.01
N LYS A 254 8.08 16.24 22.57
CA LYS A 254 6.66 16.60 22.66
C LYS A 254 6.58 17.86 23.52
N PRO A 255 5.88 18.93 23.10
CA PRO A 255 5.57 20.01 24.02
C PRO A 255 4.88 19.39 25.23
N ALA A 256 5.32 19.77 26.43
CA ALA A 256 4.62 19.42 27.64
C ALA A 256 3.20 20.02 27.55
N ASP A 257 2.19 19.15 27.65
CA ASP A 257 0.80 19.57 27.90
C ASP A 257 0.67 20.11 29.33
#